data_AF-F7XDS5-F1
#
_entry.id   AF-F7XDS5-F1
#
_cell.length_a   1.000
_cell.length_b   1.000
_cell.length_c   1.000
_cell.angle_alpha   90.00
_cell.angle_beta   90.00
_cell.angle_gamma   90.00
#
_symmetry.space_group_name_H-M   'P 1'
#
loop_
_entity.id
_entity.type
_entity.pdbx_description
1 polymer ?
#
loop_
_entity_poly.entity_id
_entity_poly.type
_entity_poly.pdbx_seq_one_letter_code
_entity_poly.pdbx_strand_id
1 'polypeptide(L)'
;MHHIAFAVDDRAAQLEVRKALMDTGYQVTPVIDRDYFWALYFPTPRGVLFEIATNEPGFDRDEDTAHLCGAVKLPTRYEPYRDQISRRLKPIKD
;
A
#
# COMPACT_ATOMS: atom_id res chain seq x y z
N MET A 1 -13.74 9.55 1.94
CA MET A 1 -12.38 9.53 1.35
C MET A 1 -11.38 9.55 2.50
N HIS A 2 -10.47 8.58 2.57
CA HIS A 2 -9.61 8.34 3.75
C HIS A 2 -8.20 8.93 3.60
N HIS A 3 -7.59 8.81 2.41
CA HIS A 3 -6.31 9.45 2.06
C HIS A 3 -6.18 9.66 0.54
N ILE A 4 -5.13 10.39 0.12
CA ILE A 4 -4.64 10.45 -1.28
C ILE A 4 -3.24 9.85 -1.32
N ALA A 5 -2.98 8.96 -2.28
CA ALA A 5 -1.66 8.44 -2.56
C ALA A 5 -1.02 9.15 -3.76
N PHE A 6 0.25 9.54 -3.61
CA PHE A 6 1.09 10.08 -4.67
C PHE A 6 2.16 9.04 -5.03
N ALA A 7 2.34 8.81 -6.32
CA ALA A 7 3.28 7.82 -6.84
C ALA A 7 4.72 8.33 -6.84
N VAL A 8 5.66 7.42 -6.57
CA VAL A 8 7.09 7.58 -6.82
C VAL A 8 7.63 6.32 -7.50
N ASP A 9 8.70 6.46 -8.26
CA ASP A 9 9.19 5.37 -9.10
C ASP A 9 9.64 4.16 -8.27
N ASP A 10 10.44 4.39 -7.23
CA ASP A 10 11.04 3.33 -6.42
C ASP A 10 11.22 3.72 -4.95
N ARG A 11 11.77 2.78 -4.16
CA ARG A 11 12.06 3.00 -2.74
C ARG A 11 13.10 4.09 -2.48
N ALA A 12 14.05 4.31 -3.40
CA ALA A 12 15.04 5.37 -3.21
C ALA A 12 14.39 6.74 -3.34
N ALA A 13 13.56 6.95 -4.38
CA ALA A 13 12.75 8.14 -4.55
C ALA A 13 11.81 8.38 -3.35
N GLN A 14 11.20 7.31 -2.82
CA GLN A 14 10.36 7.41 -1.62
C GLN A 14 11.14 7.93 -0.40
N LEU A 15 12.38 7.48 -0.20
CA LEU A 15 13.23 7.92 0.92
C LEU A 15 13.66 9.38 0.76
N GLU A 16 13.92 9.85 -0.46
CA GLU A 16 14.21 11.26 -0.72
C GLU A 16 13.00 12.15 -0.40
N VAL A 17 11.79 11.75 -0.81
CA VAL A 17 10.56 12.45 -0.46
C VAL A 17 10.34 12.44 1.06
N ARG A 18 10.59 11.31 1.72
CA ARG A 18 10.50 11.20 3.18
C ARG A 18 11.42 12.21 3.86
N LYS A 19 12.68 12.31 3.42
CA LYS A 19 13.65 13.25 3.95
C LYS A 19 13.16 14.69 3.76
N ALA A 20 12.74 15.05 2.55
CA ALA A 20 12.23 16.40 2.25
C ALA A 20 11.02 16.78 3.13
N LEU A 21 10.08 15.86 3.34
CA LEU A 21 8.93 16.10 4.21
C LEU A 21 9.35 16.31 5.67
N MET A 22 10.27 15.51 6.18
CA MET A 22 10.79 15.66 7.54
C MET A 22 11.54 16.99 7.72
N ASP A 23 12.30 17.43 6.71
CA ASP A 23 13.04 18.69 6.72
C ASP A 23 12.08 19.91 6.80
N THR A 24 10.82 19.77 6.36
CA THR A 24 9.77 20.80 6.52
C THR A 24 9.00 20.73 7.84
N GLY A 25 9.29 19.75 8.71
CA GLY A 25 8.64 19.55 10.00
C GLY A 25 7.38 18.68 9.99
N TYR A 26 7.04 18.04 8.87
CA TYR A 26 5.95 17.05 8.86
C TYR A 26 6.31 15.82 9.69
N GLN A 27 5.31 15.28 10.37
CA GLN A 27 5.41 13.99 11.04
C GLN A 27 5.12 12.88 10.02
N VAL A 28 6.17 12.13 9.66
CA VAL A 28 6.10 11.08 8.64
C VAL A 28 6.28 9.72 9.29
N THR A 29 5.43 8.75 8.95
CA THR A 29 5.56 7.37 9.46
C THR A 29 6.87 6.72 8.99
N PRO A 30 7.28 5.59 9.62
CA PRO A 30 8.19 4.65 8.98
C PRO A 30 7.63 4.18 7.63
N VAL A 31 8.51 3.65 6.78
CA VAL A 31 8.10 2.94 5.56
C VAL A 31 7.42 1.64 5.95
N ILE A 32 6.31 1.33 5.29
CA ILE A 32 5.48 0.16 5.57
C ILE A 32 5.33 -0.65 4.28
N ASP A 33 5.57 -1.95 4.39
CA ASP A 33 5.35 -2.91 3.31
C ASP A 33 3.85 -3.22 3.18
N ARG A 34 3.28 -2.97 1.99
CA ARG A 34 1.88 -3.24 1.63
C ARG A 34 1.75 -4.40 0.65
N ASP A 35 2.79 -5.21 0.52
CA ASP A 35 2.98 -6.25 -0.50
C ASP A 35 3.07 -5.68 -1.92
N TYR A 36 2.09 -4.94 -2.41
CA TYR A 36 2.09 -4.45 -3.80
C TYR A 36 2.88 -3.16 -4.01
N PHE A 37 3.19 -2.46 -2.92
CA PHE A 37 4.00 -1.24 -2.88
C PHE A 37 4.54 -1.01 -1.47
N TRP A 38 5.51 -0.11 -1.34
CA TRP A 38 5.90 0.45 -0.05
C TRP A 38 5.21 1.80 0.15
N ALA A 39 4.79 2.06 1.38
CA ALA A 39 4.03 3.24 1.73
C ALA A 39 4.62 3.99 2.93
N LEU A 40 4.50 5.31 2.91
CA LEU A 40 4.61 6.14 4.09
C LEU A 40 3.47 7.16 4.12
N TYR A 41 3.11 7.63 5.31
CA TYR A 41 1.98 8.52 5.50
C TYR A 41 2.39 9.77 6.27
N PHE A 42 1.73 10.88 5.97
CA PHE A 42 1.87 12.12 6.72
C PHE A 42 0.56 12.93 6.70
N PRO A 43 0.14 13.49 7.86
CA PRO A 43 -1.04 14.33 7.92
C PRO A 43 -0.76 15.72 7.36
N THR A 44 -1.69 16.24 6.55
CA THR A 44 -1.65 17.64 6.10
C THR A 44 -2.23 18.57 7.17
N PRO A 45 -1.92 19.89 7.13
CA PRO A 45 -2.46 20.85 8.10
C PRO A 45 -3.98 20.96 8.11
N ARG A 46 -4.65 20.51 7.03
CA ARG A 46 -6.12 20.54 6.90
C ARG A 46 -6.78 19.19 7.23
N GLY A 47 -6.03 18.25 7.80
CA GLY A 47 -6.55 16.97 8.28
C GLY A 47 -6.70 15.87 7.22
N VAL A 48 -6.35 16.14 5.95
CA VAL A 48 -6.27 15.09 4.93
C VAL A 48 -4.99 14.28 5.15
N LEU A 49 -5.08 12.96 5.16
CA LEU A 49 -3.93 12.07 5.20
C LEU A 49 -3.38 11.87 3.79
N PHE A 50 -2.10 12.15 3.59
CA PHE A 50 -1.40 11.85 2.35
C PHE A 50 -0.51 10.62 2.51
N GLU A 51 -0.36 9.89 1.42
CA GLU A 51 0.48 8.71 1.28
C GLU A 51 1.46 8.92 0.12
N ILE A 52 2.69 8.48 0.30
CA ILE A 52 3.66 8.34 -0.78
C ILE A 52 3.83 6.84 -1.02
N ALA A 53 3.51 6.37 -2.22
CA ALA A 53 3.51 4.96 -2.59
C ALA A 53 4.44 4.70 -3.77
N THR A 54 5.22 3.63 -3.71
CA THR A 54 6.10 3.22 -4.82
C THR A 54 5.32 2.55 -5.95
N ASN A 55 5.80 2.67 -7.19
CA ASN A 55 5.26 1.92 -8.33
C ASN A 55 5.62 0.44 -8.27
N GLU A 56 6.79 0.10 -7.70
CA GLU A 56 7.23 -1.28 -7.47
C GLU A 56 6.72 -1.85 -6.13
N PRO A 57 6.50 -3.17 -6.03
CA PRO A 57 6.65 -4.18 -7.09
C PRO A 57 5.48 -4.26 -8.08
N GLY A 58 4.28 -3.77 -7.73
CA GLY A 58 3.08 -3.90 -8.58
C GLY A 58 2.20 -5.12 -8.22
N PHE A 59 1.04 -5.21 -8.88
CA PHE A 59 0.05 -6.29 -8.69
C PHE A 59 0.39 -7.57 -9.44
N ASP A 60 1.30 -7.51 -10.41
CA ASP A 60 1.81 -8.66 -11.16
C ASP A 60 2.88 -9.45 -10.39
N ARG A 61 3.18 -9.06 -9.13
CA ARG A 61 4.14 -9.78 -8.28
C ARG A 61 3.72 -11.21 -7.95
N ASP A 62 2.42 -11.50 -7.90
CA ASP A 62 1.87 -12.78 -7.46
C ASP A 62 0.69 -13.28 -8.32
N GLU A 63 0.37 -12.56 -9.40
CA GLU A 63 -0.62 -12.93 -10.40
C GLU A 63 -0.09 -12.60 -11.79
N ASP A 64 -0.50 -13.40 -12.78
CA ASP A 64 -0.26 -13.05 -14.18
C ASP A 64 -1.15 -11.86 -14.58
N THR A 65 -0.57 -10.89 -15.29
CA THR A 65 -1.27 -9.67 -15.74
C THR A 65 -2.54 -9.95 -16.54
N ALA A 66 -2.61 -11.06 -17.28
CA ALA A 66 -3.80 -11.46 -18.03
C ALA A 66 -4.95 -11.99 -17.13
N HIS A 67 -4.66 -12.29 -15.86
CA HIS A 67 -5.57 -12.98 -14.93
C HIS A 67 -5.62 -12.29 -13.55
N LEU A 68 -5.36 -10.99 -13.48
CA LEU A 68 -5.42 -10.22 -12.23
C LEU A 68 -6.81 -10.32 -11.57
N CYS A 69 -6.83 -10.30 -10.24
CA CYS A 69 -8.05 -10.28 -9.44
C CYS A 69 -8.93 -11.53 -9.59
N GLY A 70 -8.37 -12.65 -10.05
CA GLY A 70 -9.09 -13.93 -10.19
C GLY A 70 -9.31 -14.66 -8.86
N ALA A 71 -8.52 -14.32 -7.83
CA ALA A 71 -8.61 -14.95 -6.52
C ALA A 71 -8.41 -13.95 -5.37
N VAL A 72 -8.91 -14.32 -4.18
CA VAL A 72 -8.62 -13.58 -2.95
C VAL A 72 -7.16 -13.80 -2.57
N LYS A 73 -6.34 -12.76 -2.73
CA LYS A 73 -4.94 -12.74 -2.29
C LYS A 73 -4.81 -12.29 -0.84
N LEU A 74 -3.91 -12.93 -0.11
CA LEU A 74 -3.61 -12.63 1.27
C LEU A 74 -2.10 -12.37 1.40
N PRO A 75 -1.68 -11.39 2.22
CA PRO A 75 -0.28 -11.27 2.63
C PRO A 75 0.23 -12.60 3.19
N THR A 76 1.49 -12.96 2.94
CA THR A 76 2.07 -14.26 3.36
C THR A 76 1.86 -14.55 4.84
N ARG A 77 1.93 -13.53 5.71
CA ARG A 77 1.69 -13.65 7.16
C ARG A 77 0.28 -14.12 7.53
N TYR A 78 -0.69 -14.00 6.62
CA TYR A 78 -2.08 -14.39 6.83
C TYR A 78 -2.50 -15.64 6.08
N GLU A 79 -1.64 -16.20 5.22
CA GLU A 79 -1.92 -17.45 4.51
C GLU A 79 -2.28 -18.62 5.46
N PRO A 80 -1.63 -18.81 6.62
CA PRO A 80 -2.04 -19.85 7.58
C PRO A 80 -3.48 -19.72 8.09
N TYR A 81 -4.10 -18.55 7.94
CA TYR A 81 -5.46 -18.25 8.38
C TYR A 81 -6.46 -18.15 7.23
N ARG A 82 -6.09 -18.52 6.00
CA ARG A 82 -6.91 -18.38 4.79
C ARG A 82 -8.33 -18.91 4.96
N ASP A 83 -8.50 -20.10 5.50
CA ASP A 83 -9.83 -20.70 5.68
C ASP A 83 -10.69 -19.95 6.69
N GLN A 84 -10.07 -19.35 7.71
CA GLN A 84 -10.80 -18.56 8.71
C GLN A 84 -11.22 -17.21 8.13
N ILE A 85 -10.33 -16.57 7.37
CA ILE A 85 -10.58 -15.29 6.71
C ILE A 85 -11.66 -15.46 5.64
N SER A 86 -11.49 -16.45 4.75
CA SER A 86 -12.40 -16.70 3.62
C SER A 86 -13.83 -16.97 4.07
N ARG A 87 -14.02 -17.69 5.18
CA ARG A 87 -15.35 -17.96 5.76
C ARG A 87 -16.09 -16.71 6.26
N ARG A 88 -15.37 -15.61 6.53
CA ARG A 88 -15.96 -14.35 7.01
C ARG A 88 -16.22 -13.34 5.89
N LEU A 89 -15.69 -13.59 4.69
CA LEU A 89 -15.89 -12.73 3.54
C LEU A 89 -17.24 -13.02 2.89
N LYS A 90 -17.98 -11.96 2.57
CA LYS A 90 -19.19 -12.08 1.75
C LYS A 90 -18.76 -12.14 0.28
N PRO A 91 -19.26 -13.10 -0.53
CA PRO A 91 -18.97 -13.12 -1.96
C PRO A 91 -19.40 -11.83 -2.64
N ILE A 92 -18.55 -11.30 -3.52
CA ILE A 92 -18.91 -10.21 -4.43
C ILE A 92 -19.74 -10.83 -5.55
N LYS A 93 -20.87 -10.20 -5.86
CA LYS A 93 -21.74 -10.56 -6.99
C LYS A 93 -21.84 -9.36 -7.90
N ASP A 94 -22.02 -9.62 -9.19
CA ASP A 94 -22.34 -8.61 -10.20
C ASP A 94 -23.73 -8.02 -10.00
#